data_AF-A0A1G2R6R2-F1
#
_entry.id   AF-A0A1G2R6R2-F1
#
_cell.length_a   1.000
_cell.length_b   1.000
_cell.length_c   1.000
_cell.angle_alpha   90.00
_cell.angle_beta   90.00
_cell.angle_gamma   90.00
#
_symmetry.space_group_name_H-M   'P 1'
#
loop_
_entity.id
_entity.type
_entity.pdbx_description
1 polymer ?
#
loop_
_entity_poly.entity_id
_entity_poly.type
_entity_poly.pdbx_seq_one_letter_code
_entity_poly.pdbx_strand_id
1 'polypeptide(L)'
;MENKTSKQQNFSPVTYATVAAVVLAGFWLSYTGALTPNNSLMSFEEQLLPSLGVVLPIRWGSLGAQMVEAGVIDPQKFEALYEGRGGLPEDMKKLLYGSDTEEVRMTAENSGILLNLLWALGLGNKNPVLEEGPMQKYGDASRFASTGGWTLAQGDTMDHYSKHEFIVLTLAQQELVERASQNIYRPCCDNSVYFPDCNHGMAMLGLLELMASQGVSEKEMYKVALQANAYWFPDTYLTIAKYLELKGSAFDKTDSKEILGKNFSSASGYSKVLEEVQPSDPRGGSCGV
;
A
#
# COMPACT_ATOMS: atom_id res chain seq x y z
N MET A 1 16.06 -82.88 36.90
CA MET A 1 15.46 -83.85 37.85
C MET A 1 15.26 -83.13 39.18
N GLU A 2 14.05 -83.25 39.72
CA GLU A 2 13.65 -82.99 41.13
C GLU A 2 13.71 -81.56 41.70
N ASN A 3 12.64 -80.83 41.40
CA ASN A 3 11.67 -80.22 42.33
C ASN A 3 11.94 -80.37 43.85
N LYS A 4 11.83 -79.26 44.61
CA LYS A 4 11.10 -79.23 45.89
C LYS A 4 10.71 -77.81 46.35
N THR A 5 9.41 -77.68 46.48
CA THR A 5 8.56 -76.66 47.11
C THR A 5 8.80 -76.49 48.61
N SER A 6 8.50 -75.29 49.17
CA SER A 6 7.38 -75.08 50.13
C SER A 6 7.26 -73.60 50.57
N LYS A 7 6.07 -73.01 50.36
CA LYS A 7 5.08 -72.52 51.36
C LYS A 7 5.49 -71.26 52.16
N GLN A 8 4.92 -70.10 51.82
CA GLN A 8 3.66 -69.50 52.31
C GLN A 8 3.76 -68.93 53.74
N GLN A 9 3.55 -67.61 53.88
CA GLN A 9 2.63 -67.05 54.87
C GLN A 9 2.29 -65.58 54.60
N ASN A 10 0.99 -65.29 54.66
CA ASN A 10 0.38 -63.97 54.52
C ASN A 10 0.63 -63.10 55.77
N PHE A 11 0.85 -61.80 55.56
CA PHE A 11 0.55 -60.75 56.53
C PHE A 11 -0.01 -59.53 55.77
N SER A 12 -1.21 -59.09 56.15
CA SER A 12 -1.70 -57.72 55.99
C SER A 12 -1.47 -57.04 57.34
N PRO A 13 -1.06 -55.75 57.40
CA PRO A 13 -2.09 -54.72 57.59
C PRO A 13 -1.76 -53.32 57.02
N VAL A 14 -2.81 -52.65 56.55
CA VAL A 14 -3.27 -51.28 56.92
C VAL A 14 -2.20 -50.18 57.18
N THR A 15 -2.19 -49.23 56.24
CA THR A 15 -1.93 -47.78 56.32
C THR A 15 -0.77 -47.23 57.12
N TYR A 16 0.09 -46.44 56.46
CA TYR A 16 0.32 -45.03 56.78
C TYR A 16 0.73 -44.28 55.50
N ALA A 17 -0.13 -43.40 55.02
CA ALA A 17 0.22 -42.41 54.00
C ALA A 17 0.97 -41.27 54.70
N THR A 18 2.25 -41.06 54.35
CA THR A 18 2.94 -39.80 54.62
C THR A 18 3.76 -39.39 53.39
N VAL A 19 3.74 -38.09 53.19
CA VAL A 19 4.18 -37.28 52.06
C VAL A 19 5.67 -37.46 51.74
N ALA A 20 5.99 -37.66 50.46
CA ALA A 20 7.26 -37.26 49.87
C ALA A 20 7.09 -37.00 48.37
N ALA A 21 6.52 -35.85 48.03
CA ALA A 21 6.74 -35.21 46.75
C ALA A 21 8.04 -34.40 46.87
N VAL A 22 9.03 -34.66 46.00
CA VAL A 22 9.96 -33.67 45.44
C VAL A 22 11.06 -34.38 44.61
N VAL A 23 11.27 -33.80 43.41
CA VAL A 23 12.28 -34.07 42.36
C VAL A 23 12.09 -35.35 41.54
N LEU A 24 11.50 -35.20 40.34
CA LEU A 24 12.00 -35.74 39.05
C LEU A 24 11.05 -35.29 37.91
N ALA A 25 10.86 -33.98 37.76
CA ALA A 25 10.15 -33.41 36.61
C ALA A 25 10.83 -32.09 36.23
N GLY A 26 12.03 -32.19 35.69
CA GLY A 26 12.81 -31.02 35.29
C GLY A 26 13.82 -31.39 34.23
N PHE A 27 13.39 -32.00 33.12
CA PHE A 27 14.26 -32.11 31.93
C PHE A 27 13.51 -32.45 30.62
N TRP A 28 12.26 -31.98 30.44
CA TRP A 28 11.52 -32.13 29.17
C TRP A 28 10.62 -30.92 28.80
N LEU A 29 10.97 -29.72 29.26
CA LEU A 29 10.21 -28.48 28.95
C LEU A 29 11.16 -27.33 28.63
N SER A 30 11.96 -27.50 27.58
CA SER A 30 12.73 -26.41 27.00
C SER A 30 13.02 -26.70 25.53
N TYR A 31 11.98 -26.93 24.73
CA TYR A 31 12.07 -26.80 23.26
C TYR A 31 10.69 -26.62 22.62
N THR A 32 9.90 -25.71 23.15
CA THR A 32 8.83 -25.05 22.39
C THR A 32 8.96 -23.57 22.66
N GLY A 33 9.86 -22.92 21.92
CA GLY A 33 9.76 -21.48 21.72
C GLY A 33 8.44 -21.22 21.03
N ALA A 34 7.40 -20.94 21.83
CA ALA A 34 6.17 -20.37 21.32
C ALA A 34 6.55 -19.04 20.67
N LEU A 35 6.47 -18.99 19.34
CA LEU A 35 6.46 -17.73 18.60
C LEU A 35 5.24 -16.97 19.10
N THR A 36 5.44 -16.06 20.05
CA THR A 36 4.43 -15.04 20.37
C THR A 36 4.18 -14.27 19.07
N PRO A 37 2.92 -14.16 18.60
CA PRO A 37 2.60 -13.25 17.51
C PRO A 37 3.15 -11.87 17.88
N ASN A 38 3.87 -11.26 16.95
CA ASN A 38 4.59 -10.03 17.19
C ASN A 38 3.58 -8.89 17.40
N ASN A 39 3.29 -8.56 18.66
CA ASN A 39 2.30 -7.54 19.05
C ASN A 39 2.60 -6.16 18.40
N SER A 40 3.86 -5.92 18.00
CA SER A 40 4.27 -4.72 17.27
C SER A 40 3.83 -4.72 15.79
N LEU A 41 3.86 -5.85 15.08
CA LEU A 41 3.45 -5.90 13.67
C LEU A 41 1.95 -5.64 13.49
N MET A 42 1.12 -6.24 14.34
CA MET A 42 -0.33 -5.96 14.36
C MET A 42 -0.62 -4.49 14.70
N SER A 43 0.25 -3.83 15.49
CA SER A 43 0.10 -2.41 15.80
C SER A 43 0.50 -1.49 14.64
N PHE A 44 1.49 -1.86 13.83
CA PHE A 44 1.86 -1.10 12.63
C PHE A 44 0.83 -1.23 11.52
N GLU A 45 0.27 -2.43 11.36
CA GLU A 45 -0.72 -2.70 10.32
C GLU A 45 -1.96 -1.82 10.50
N GLU A 46 -2.55 -1.77 11.70
CA GLU A 46 -3.73 -0.91 11.93
C GLU A 46 -3.36 0.60 11.90
N GLN A 47 -2.13 0.98 12.21
CA GLN A 47 -1.69 2.38 12.13
C GLN A 47 -1.49 2.86 10.69
N LEU A 48 -0.97 1.99 9.82
CA LEU A 48 -0.67 2.28 8.41
C LEU A 48 -1.86 2.04 7.48
N LEU A 49 -2.59 0.96 7.77
CA LEU A 49 -3.67 0.41 6.99
C LEU A 49 -4.86 0.19 7.92
N PRO A 50 -5.47 1.25 8.49
CA PRO A 50 -6.66 1.11 9.30
C PRO A 50 -7.69 0.21 8.62
N SER A 51 -8.20 -0.77 9.37
CA SER A 51 -9.17 -1.74 8.85
C SER A 51 -10.48 -1.08 8.39
N LEU A 52 -10.85 0.04 9.02
CA LEU A 52 -12.00 0.87 8.62
C LEU A 52 -11.69 1.87 7.49
N GLY A 53 -10.48 1.84 6.95
CA GLY A 53 -10.02 2.78 5.94
C GLY A 53 -9.67 4.17 6.46
N VAL A 54 -9.27 5.03 5.54
CA VAL A 54 -9.02 6.45 5.76
C VAL A 54 -9.96 7.29 4.91
N VAL A 55 -10.44 8.40 5.48
CA VAL A 55 -11.17 9.41 4.71
C VAL A 55 -10.15 10.34 4.07
N LEU A 56 -10.19 10.44 2.75
CA LEU A 56 -9.35 11.38 2.01
C LEU A 56 -9.93 12.80 2.16
N PRO A 57 -9.12 13.84 2.38
CA PRO A 57 -9.59 15.23 2.51
C PRO A 57 -9.85 15.84 1.13
N ILE A 58 -10.64 15.13 0.31
CA ILE A 58 -11.09 15.54 -1.02
C ILE A 58 -12.60 15.40 -1.10
N ARG A 59 -13.22 16.31 -1.86
CA ARG A 59 -14.58 16.18 -2.35
C ARG A 59 -14.54 15.72 -3.79
N TRP A 60 -15.23 14.62 -4.10
CA TRP A 60 -15.23 14.07 -5.46
C TRP A 60 -16.24 14.77 -6.38
N GLY A 61 -17.39 15.17 -5.83
CA GLY A 61 -18.45 15.83 -6.59
C GLY A 61 -18.93 14.97 -7.76
N SER A 62 -18.85 15.52 -8.97
CA SER A 62 -19.25 14.88 -10.22
C SER A 62 -18.09 14.44 -11.12
N LEU A 63 -16.86 14.36 -10.59
CA LEU A 63 -15.65 14.10 -11.41
C LEU A 63 -15.75 12.80 -12.23
N GLY A 64 -16.26 11.71 -11.65
CA GLY A 64 -16.45 10.47 -12.41
C GLY A 64 -17.43 10.62 -13.56
N ALA A 65 -18.57 11.27 -13.32
CA ALA A 65 -19.57 11.51 -14.35
C ALA A 65 -19.00 12.40 -15.48
N GLN A 66 -18.22 13.43 -15.14
CA GLN A 66 -17.53 14.27 -16.11
C GLN A 66 -16.52 13.48 -16.95
N MET A 67 -15.73 12.59 -16.32
CA MET A 67 -14.77 11.74 -17.03
C MET A 67 -15.45 10.71 -17.94
N VAL A 68 -16.62 10.21 -17.55
CA VAL A 68 -17.46 9.34 -18.37
C VAL A 68 -18.03 10.10 -19.57
N GLU A 69 -18.59 11.30 -19.34
CA GLU A 69 -19.12 12.17 -20.39
C GLU A 69 -18.03 12.58 -21.40
N ALA A 70 -16.85 12.92 -20.91
CA ALA A 70 -15.69 13.30 -21.72
C ALA A 70 -15.01 12.13 -22.45
N GLY A 71 -15.41 10.88 -22.18
CA GLY A 71 -14.86 9.68 -22.80
C GLY A 71 -13.53 9.19 -22.22
N VAL A 72 -12.99 9.85 -21.19
CA VAL A 72 -11.77 9.40 -20.48
C VAL A 72 -12.00 8.02 -19.84
N ILE A 73 -13.24 7.80 -19.39
CA ILE A 73 -13.74 6.50 -18.92
C ILE A 73 -14.88 6.05 -19.84
N ASP A 74 -14.75 4.86 -20.38
CA ASP A 74 -15.85 4.06 -20.92
C ASP A 74 -16.48 3.30 -19.75
N PRO A 75 -17.72 3.62 -19.37
CA PRO A 75 -18.34 3.06 -18.18
C PRO A 75 -18.54 1.54 -18.27
N GLN A 76 -18.80 1.01 -19.48
CA GLN A 76 -19.01 -0.42 -19.67
C GLN A 76 -17.69 -1.18 -19.51
N LYS A 77 -16.60 -0.67 -20.09
CA LYS A 77 -15.27 -1.26 -19.91
C LYS A 77 -14.82 -1.18 -18.44
N PHE A 78 -15.10 -0.06 -17.78
CA PHE A 78 -14.72 0.13 -16.39
C PHE A 78 -15.48 -0.82 -15.45
N GLU A 79 -16.80 -1.01 -15.64
CA GLU A 79 -17.58 -2.00 -14.87
C GLU A 79 -17.12 -3.44 -15.15
N ALA A 80 -16.92 -3.78 -16.43
CA ALA A 80 -16.48 -5.12 -16.84
C ALA A 80 -15.16 -5.54 -16.18
N LEU A 81 -14.28 -4.59 -15.86
CA LEU A 81 -13.02 -4.86 -15.15
C LEU A 81 -13.24 -5.50 -13.77
N TYR A 82 -14.38 -5.24 -13.12
CA TYR A 82 -14.67 -5.69 -11.75
C TYR A 82 -15.75 -6.77 -11.66
N GLU A 83 -16.44 -7.12 -12.75
CA GLU A 83 -17.49 -8.15 -12.76
C GLU A 83 -17.02 -9.47 -12.13
N GLY A 84 -15.81 -9.94 -12.48
CA GLY A 84 -15.22 -11.16 -11.93
C GLY A 84 -14.91 -11.13 -10.43
N ARG A 85 -15.00 -9.95 -9.79
CA ARG A 85 -14.77 -9.73 -8.35
C ARG A 85 -16.06 -9.38 -7.59
N GLY A 86 -17.22 -9.60 -8.20
CA GLY A 86 -18.53 -9.24 -7.63
C GLY A 86 -19.08 -7.91 -8.12
N GLY A 87 -18.44 -7.28 -9.11
CA GLY A 87 -18.84 -6.00 -9.68
C GLY A 87 -18.37 -4.79 -8.86
N LEU A 88 -18.73 -3.59 -9.32
CA LEU A 88 -18.47 -2.37 -8.56
C LEU A 88 -19.40 -2.27 -7.34
N PRO A 89 -18.84 -2.04 -6.14
CA PRO A 89 -19.61 -1.63 -4.96
C PRO A 89 -20.43 -0.36 -5.22
N GLU A 90 -21.56 -0.20 -4.52
CA GLU A 90 -22.47 0.94 -4.74
C GLU A 90 -21.85 2.31 -4.42
N ASP A 91 -20.96 2.38 -3.42
CA ASP A 91 -20.18 3.59 -3.13
C ASP A 91 -19.21 3.93 -4.28
N MET A 92 -18.60 2.93 -4.92
CA MET A 92 -17.74 3.15 -6.09
C MET A 92 -18.54 3.52 -7.35
N LYS A 93 -19.75 2.97 -7.53
CA LYS A 93 -20.67 3.42 -8.59
C LYS A 93 -21.07 4.88 -8.41
N LYS A 94 -21.27 5.33 -7.16
CA LYS A 94 -21.51 6.76 -6.88
C LYS A 94 -20.33 7.63 -7.26
N LEU A 95 -19.09 7.19 -7.07
CA LEU A 95 -17.93 7.93 -7.58
C LEU A 95 -17.91 7.96 -9.11
N LEU A 96 -18.32 6.90 -9.79
CA LEU A 96 -18.31 6.83 -11.25
C LEU A 96 -19.44 7.65 -11.90
N TYR A 97 -20.64 7.65 -11.32
CA TYR A 97 -21.85 8.21 -11.96
C TYR A 97 -22.53 9.35 -11.19
N GLY A 98 -22.24 9.49 -9.89
CA GLY A 98 -22.88 10.48 -9.03
C GLY A 98 -22.42 11.91 -9.33
N SER A 99 -23.17 12.88 -8.82
CA SER A 99 -22.91 14.31 -9.04
C SER A 99 -22.52 15.08 -7.76
N ASP A 100 -22.70 14.48 -6.59
CA ASP A 100 -22.61 15.12 -5.28
C ASP A 100 -21.82 14.28 -4.26
N THR A 101 -20.83 13.50 -4.71
CA THR A 101 -20.08 12.64 -3.78
C THR A 101 -19.12 13.47 -2.92
N GLU A 102 -19.48 13.65 -1.64
CA GLU A 102 -18.72 14.52 -0.73
C GLU A 102 -17.55 13.83 -0.02
N GLU A 103 -17.69 12.56 0.36
CA GLU A 103 -16.68 11.81 1.11
C GLU A 103 -16.11 10.67 0.27
N VAL A 104 -14.78 10.56 0.22
CA VAL A 104 -14.07 9.43 -0.38
C VAL A 104 -13.32 8.70 0.72
N ARG A 105 -13.67 7.44 0.95
CA ARG A 105 -12.98 6.55 1.89
C ARG A 105 -12.16 5.52 1.12
N MET A 106 -10.87 5.46 1.43
CA MET A 106 -9.96 4.44 0.91
C MET A 106 -9.81 3.31 1.93
N THR A 107 -10.06 2.09 1.50
CA THR A 107 -9.88 0.85 2.26
C THR A 107 -9.02 -0.13 1.47
N ALA A 108 -8.63 -1.25 2.09
CA ALA A 108 -7.89 -2.31 1.39
C ALA A 108 -8.71 -2.91 0.22
N GLU A 109 -10.03 -2.97 0.36
CA GLU A 109 -10.94 -3.57 -0.63
C GLU A 109 -11.14 -2.68 -1.85
N ASN A 110 -11.19 -1.35 -1.67
CA ASN A 110 -11.51 -0.42 -2.74
C ASN A 110 -10.30 0.37 -3.30
N SER A 111 -9.11 0.25 -2.69
CA SER A 111 -7.93 1.02 -3.06
C SER A 111 -7.54 0.89 -4.53
N GLY A 112 -7.71 -0.30 -5.12
CA GLY A 112 -7.47 -0.55 -6.54
C GLY A 112 -8.51 0.10 -7.47
N ILE A 113 -9.77 0.25 -7.03
CA ILE A 113 -10.81 0.94 -7.79
C ILE A 113 -10.52 2.45 -7.77
N LEU A 114 -10.22 2.99 -6.59
CA LEU A 114 -9.82 4.38 -6.42
C LEU A 114 -8.56 4.71 -7.23
N LEU A 115 -7.59 3.80 -7.28
CA LEU A 115 -6.41 3.95 -8.14
C LEU A 115 -6.80 4.17 -9.59
N ASN A 116 -7.72 3.36 -10.13
CA ASN A 116 -8.12 3.48 -11.54
C ASN A 116 -8.95 4.74 -11.81
N LEU A 117 -9.81 5.18 -10.88
CA LEU A 117 -10.52 6.46 -10.99
C LEU A 117 -9.56 7.65 -10.97
N LEU A 118 -8.59 7.66 -10.04
CA LEU A 118 -7.58 8.69 -9.92
C LEU A 118 -6.59 8.66 -11.10
N TRP A 119 -6.29 7.48 -11.65
CA TRP A 119 -5.49 7.32 -12.86
C TRP A 119 -6.19 8.00 -14.04
N ALA A 120 -7.48 7.72 -14.26
CA ALA A 120 -8.26 8.41 -15.29
C ALA A 120 -8.23 9.94 -15.10
N LEU A 121 -8.38 10.40 -13.85
CA LEU A 121 -8.34 11.82 -13.53
C LEU A 121 -6.99 12.44 -13.87
N GLY A 122 -5.89 11.86 -13.37
CA GLY A 122 -4.55 12.39 -13.63
C GLY A 122 -4.16 12.31 -15.11
N LEU A 123 -4.64 11.30 -15.84
CA LEU A 123 -4.41 11.18 -17.29
C LEU A 123 -5.19 12.23 -18.08
N GLY A 124 -6.47 12.40 -17.75
CA GLY A 124 -7.41 13.20 -18.51
C GLY A 124 -7.33 14.69 -18.21
N ASN A 125 -6.99 15.04 -16.96
CA ASN A 125 -6.91 16.43 -16.53
C ASN A 125 -5.71 17.13 -17.19
N LYS A 126 -5.94 18.32 -17.70
CA LYS A 126 -4.93 19.12 -18.34
C LYS A 126 -3.92 19.62 -17.31
N ASN A 127 -2.64 19.26 -17.48
CA ASN A 127 -1.59 19.65 -16.54
C ASN A 127 -0.22 19.85 -17.23
N PRO A 128 0.52 20.94 -16.92
CA PRO A 128 1.88 21.16 -17.41
C PRO A 128 2.88 20.02 -17.08
N VAL A 129 2.68 19.26 -16.00
CA VAL A 129 3.49 18.07 -15.68
C VAL A 129 3.43 17.05 -16.83
N LEU A 130 2.31 16.94 -17.52
CA LEU A 130 2.13 16.04 -18.65
C LEU A 130 2.57 16.68 -19.98
N GLU A 131 2.32 17.97 -20.17
CA GLU A 131 2.61 18.68 -21.44
C GLU A 131 4.08 19.14 -21.58
N GLU A 132 4.77 19.36 -20.47
CA GLU A 132 6.12 19.94 -20.44
C GLU A 132 7.09 19.13 -19.56
N GLY A 133 6.56 18.21 -18.75
CA GLY A 133 7.34 17.42 -17.80
C GLY A 133 8.19 16.30 -18.44
N PRO A 134 8.80 15.45 -17.60
CA PRO A 134 9.84 14.51 -18.02
C PRO A 134 9.36 13.47 -19.02
N MET A 135 8.09 13.08 -19.03
CA MET A 135 7.54 12.13 -20.03
C MET A 135 7.77 12.62 -21.47
N GLN A 136 7.65 13.92 -21.72
CA GLN A 136 7.83 14.51 -23.05
C GLN A 136 9.29 14.43 -23.54
N LYS A 137 10.24 14.30 -22.62
CA LYS A 137 11.67 14.20 -22.98
C LYS A 137 12.05 12.87 -23.61
N TYR A 138 11.18 11.86 -23.49
CA TYR A 138 11.40 10.51 -24.05
C TYR A 138 10.65 10.28 -25.37
N GLY A 139 10.09 11.35 -25.95
CA GLY A 139 9.44 11.31 -27.26
C GLY A 139 7.95 10.97 -27.16
N ASP A 140 7.59 9.74 -27.54
CA ASP A 140 6.20 9.32 -27.70
C ASP A 140 5.55 8.95 -26.35
N ALA A 141 4.79 9.90 -25.78
CA ALA A 141 4.11 9.74 -24.50
C ALA A 141 3.08 8.60 -24.49
N SER A 142 2.63 8.09 -25.64
CA SER A 142 1.66 6.96 -25.71
C SER A 142 2.24 5.62 -25.26
N ARG A 143 3.57 5.50 -25.17
CA ARG A 143 4.26 4.23 -24.90
C ARG A 143 4.46 3.93 -23.42
N PHE A 144 4.12 4.87 -22.54
CA PHE A 144 4.24 4.67 -21.10
C PHE A 144 3.13 3.78 -20.57
N ALA A 145 3.38 3.08 -19.46
CA ALA A 145 2.37 2.22 -18.85
C ALA A 145 1.15 3.03 -18.37
N SER A 146 1.34 4.30 -17.99
CA SER A 146 0.25 5.21 -17.62
C SER A 146 -0.64 5.64 -18.78
N THR A 147 -0.19 5.56 -20.04
CA THR A 147 -0.97 5.98 -21.22
C THR A 147 -1.36 4.76 -22.04
N GLY A 148 -0.40 4.04 -22.61
CA GLY A 148 -0.65 2.83 -23.39
C GLY A 148 -1.26 1.69 -22.59
N GLY A 149 -1.13 1.69 -21.26
CA GLY A 149 -1.81 0.74 -20.38
C GLY A 149 -3.24 1.13 -20.03
N TRP A 150 -3.66 2.37 -20.27
CA TRP A 150 -5.05 2.79 -20.08
C TRP A 150 -5.86 2.43 -21.31
N THR A 151 -6.65 1.36 -21.22
CA THR A 151 -7.49 0.86 -22.32
C THR A 151 -8.99 1.08 -22.08
N LEU A 152 -9.30 1.79 -20.99
CA LEU A 152 -10.65 2.03 -20.50
C LEU A 152 -11.25 3.33 -21.05
N ALA A 153 -10.59 4.04 -21.98
CA ALA A 153 -11.14 5.21 -22.65
C ALA A 153 -12.12 4.83 -23.78
N GLN A 154 -12.97 5.77 -24.16
CA GLN A 154 -13.73 5.75 -25.40
C GLN A 154 -12.84 6.30 -26.52
N GLY A 155 -12.49 5.48 -27.50
CA GLY A 155 -11.53 5.89 -28.54
C GLY A 155 -10.07 5.72 -28.10
N ASP A 156 -9.18 6.56 -28.63
CA ASP A 156 -7.75 6.51 -28.33
C ASP A 156 -7.45 7.29 -27.04
N THR A 157 -6.67 6.69 -26.14
CA THR A 157 -6.28 7.32 -24.87
C THR A 157 -5.56 8.65 -25.06
N MET A 158 -4.77 8.80 -26.13
CA MET A 158 -4.04 10.04 -26.40
C MET A 158 -4.96 11.19 -26.84
N ASP A 159 -6.22 10.91 -27.23
CA ASP A 159 -7.23 11.96 -27.46
C ASP A 159 -7.67 12.62 -26.14
N HIS A 160 -7.43 11.95 -25.01
CA HIS A 160 -7.79 12.42 -23.66
C HIS A 160 -6.59 12.86 -22.81
N TYR A 161 -5.37 12.47 -23.18
CA TYR A 161 -4.15 12.78 -22.43
C TYR A 161 -3.95 14.29 -22.25
N SER A 162 -3.97 14.76 -21.00
CA SER A 162 -3.84 16.18 -20.63
C SER A 162 -4.79 17.11 -21.39
N LYS A 163 -6.03 16.69 -21.65
CA LYS A 163 -6.94 17.39 -22.57
C LYS A 163 -8.03 18.19 -21.89
N HIS A 164 -8.52 17.71 -20.74
CA HIS A 164 -9.78 18.17 -20.15
C HIS A 164 -9.52 19.04 -18.92
N GLU A 165 -10.31 20.08 -18.74
CA GLU A 165 -10.17 21.00 -17.59
C GLU A 165 -11.12 20.60 -16.46
N PHE A 166 -11.02 19.36 -15.97
CA PHE A 166 -11.81 18.89 -14.83
C PHE A 166 -11.43 19.64 -13.54
N ILE A 167 -10.13 19.94 -13.40
CA ILE A 167 -9.54 20.68 -12.31
C ILE A 167 -8.62 21.76 -12.90
N VAL A 168 -8.93 23.03 -12.62
CA VAL A 168 -8.10 24.17 -13.01
C VAL A 168 -7.36 24.69 -11.79
N LEU A 169 -6.04 24.57 -11.81
CA LEU A 169 -5.18 25.03 -10.71
C LEU A 169 -4.74 26.48 -10.92
N THR A 170 -4.70 27.25 -9.84
CA THR A 170 -3.96 28.50 -9.80
C THR A 170 -2.45 28.24 -9.86
N LEU A 171 -1.66 29.25 -10.21
CA LEU A 171 -0.20 29.13 -10.27
C LEU A 171 0.40 28.56 -8.96
N ALA A 172 -0.03 29.09 -7.81
CA ALA A 172 0.46 28.62 -6.51
C ALA A 172 0.09 27.16 -6.21
N GLN A 173 -1.09 26.71 -6.67
CA GLN A 173 -1.53 25.32 -6.52
C GLN A 173 -0.74 24.40 -7.46
N GLN A 174 -0.50 24.82 -8.71
CA GLN A 174 0.33 24.06 -9.65
C GLN A 174 1.76 23.91 -9.14
N GLU A 175 2.39 24.99 -8.63
CA GLU A 175 3.72 24.93 -8.04
C GLU A 175 3.77 23.98 -6.83
N LEU A 176 2.69 23.90 -6.03
CA LEU A 176 2.59 22.92 -4.95
C LEU A 176 2.57 21.48 -5.50
N VAL A 177 1.75 21.20 -6.52
CA VAL A 177 1.69 19.87 -7.15
C VAL A 177 3.04 19.46 -7.72
N GLU A 178 3.75 20.36 -8.39
CA GLU A 178 5.08 20.09 -8.95
C GLU A 178 6.12 19.80 -7.86
N ARG A 179 6.20 20.64 -6.81
CA ARG A 179 7.12 20.39 -5.69
C ARG A 179 6.82 19.08 -4.98
N ALA A 180 5.53 18.78 -4.74
CA ALA A 180 5.13 17.56 -4.07
C ALA A 180 5.46 16.32 -4.91
N SER A 181 5.04 16.31 -6.18
CA SER A 181 5.23 15.20 -7.10
C SER A 181 6.71 14.87 -7.38
N GLN A 182 7.61 15.85 -7.33
CA GLN A 182 9.05 15.62 -7.47
C GLN A 182 9.65 14.83 -6.32
N ASN A 183 9.04 14.87 -5.13
CA ASN A 183 9.53 14.20 -3.93
C ASN A 183 8.83 12.85 -3.67
N ILE A 184 7.67 12.58 -4.26
CA ILE A 184 6.91 11.36 -3.99
C ILE A 184 7.37 10.25 -4.93
N TYR A 185 7.81 9.12 -4.36
CA TYR A 185 8.24 7.92 -5.08
C TYR A 185 7.30 6.74 -4.80
N ARG A 186 7.52 5.66 -5.55
CA ARG A 186 6.79 4.40 -5.49
C ARG A 186 7.79 3.24 -5.68
N PRO A 187 7.62 2.10 -5.00
CA PRO A 187 8.69 1.10 -4.83
C PRO A 187 9.00 0.30 -6.10
N CYS A 188 8.27 0.53 -7.20
CA CYS A 188 8.45 -0.19 -8.46
C CYS A 188 9.53 0.40 -9.38
N CYS A 189 9.95 1.66 -9.19
CA CYS A 189 10.99 2.30 -10.02
C CYS A 189 11.67 3.46 -9.28
N ASP A 190 12.67 4.08 -9.91
CA ASP A 190 13.36 5.28 -9.39
C ASP A 190 12.82 6.60 -9.94
N ASN A 191 11.64 6.57 -10.58
CA ASN A 191 10.94 7.75 -11.05
C ASN A 191 10.00 8.29 -9.96
N SER A 192 10.01 9.61 -9.75
CA SER A 192 9.05 10.27 -8.87
C SER A 192 7.68 10.40 -9.55
N VAL A 193 6.67 10.91 -8.84
CA VAL A 193 5.33 11.19 -9.39
C VAL A 193 5.39 12.29 -10.46
N TYR A 194 6.39 13.18 -10.41
CA TYR A 194 6.63 14.16 -11.47
C TYR A 194 6.97 13.51 -12.82
N PHE A 195 7.34 12.22 -12.82
CA PHE A 195 7.36 11.36 -14.00
C PHE A 195 6.28 10.27 -13.85
N PRO A 196 5.02 10.58 -14.20
CA PRO A 196 3.88 9.68 -14.01
C PRO A 196 3.79 8.63 -15.13
N ASP A 197 4.82 7.81 -15.30
CA ASP A 197 4.95 6.79 -16.36
C ASP A 197 4.16 5.50 -16.15
N CYS A 198 3.56 5.32 -14.97
CA CYS A 198 2.73 4.17 -14.63
C CYS A 198 1.41 4.61 -13.98
N ASN A 199 0.47 3.67 -13.88
CA ASN A 199 -0.84 3.90 -13.26
C ASN A 199 -0.77 4.52 -11.85
N HIS A 200 0.14 4.06 -10.99
CA HIS A 200 0.30 4.61 -9.63
C HIS A 200 0.83 6.05 -9.65
N GLY A 201 1.80 6.35 -10.53
CA GLY A 201 2.33 7.70 -10.68
C GLY A 201 1.25 8.66 -11.19
N MET A 202 0.50 8.25 -12.20
CA MET A 202 -0.59 9.04 -12.78
C MET A 202 -1.76 9.21 -11.80
N ALA A 203 -2.15 8.16 -11.07
CA ALA A 203 -3.17 8.24 -10.04
C ALA A 203 -2.77 9.18 -8.89
N MET A 204 -1.51 9.12 -8.45
CA MET A 204 -1.01 10.03 -7.44
C MET A 204 -1.02 11.48 -7.95
N LEU A 205 -0.64 11.72 -9.22
CA LEU A 205 -0.74 13.06 -9.81
C LEU A 205 -2.18 13.59 -9.74
N GLY A 206 -3.17 12.81 -10.19
CA GLY A 206 -4.59 13.20 -10.11
C GLY A 206 -5.07 13.49 -8.68
N LEU A 207 -4.61 12.72 -7.69
CA LEU A 207 -4.91 12.96 -6.28
C LEU A 207 -4.29 14.28 -5.78
N LEU A 208 -3.03 14.57 -6.16
CA LEU A 208 -2.34 15.80 -5.78
C LEU A 208 -3.02 17.03 -6.40
N GLU A 209 -3.40 16.96 -7.67
CA GLU A 209 -4.16 18.03 -8.35
C GLU A 209 -5.47 18.33 -7.63
N LEU A 210 -6.25 17.28 -7.32
CA LEU A 210 -7.52 17.42 -6.63
C LEU A 210 -7.35 18.04 -5.24
N MET A 211 -6.40 17.54 -4.44
CA MET A 211 -6.09 18.11 -3.13
C MET A 211 -5.63 19.57 -3.21
N ALA A 212 -4.76 19.91 -4.16
CA ALA A 212 -4.29 21.28 -4.34
C ALA A 212 -5.43 22.23 -4.71
N SER A 213 -6.31 21.82 -5.62
CA SER A 213 -7.49 22.60 -6.02
C SER A 213 -8.43 22.95 -4.85
N GLN A 214 -8.47 22.07 -3.85
CA GLN A 214 -9.31 22.20 -2.66
C GLN A 214 -8.58 22.83 -1.46
N GLY A 215 -7.37 23.33 -1.66
CA GLY A 215 -6.62 24.06 -0.64
C GLY A 215 -6.01 23.19 0.45
N VAL A 216 -5.83 21.89 0.21
CA VAL A 216 -5.10 21.01 1.13
C VAL A 216 -3.65 21.47 1.24
N SER A 217 -3.17 21.66 2.48
CA SER A 217 -1.79 22.11 2.73
C SER A 217 -0.74 21.08 2.27
N GLU A 218 0.47 21.52 1.91
CA GLU A 218 1.57 20.63 1.51
C GLU A 218 1.85 19.52 2.54
N LYS A 219 1.83 19.87 3.84
CA LYS A 219 2.05 18.90 4.93
C LYS A 219 0.98 17.81 4.93
N GLU A 220 -0.28 18.18 4.76
CA GLU A 220 -1.38 17.22 4.75
C GLU A 220 -1.40 16.40 3.45
N MET A 221 -1.06 17.03 2.33
CA MET A 221 -0.88 16.37 1.03
C MET A 221 0.15 15.22 1.10
N TYR A 222 1.29 15.42 1.77
CA TYR A 222 2.26 14.33 1.95
C TYR A 222 1.74 13.20 2.84
N LYS A 223 0.98 13.49 3.90
CA LYS A 223 0.38 12.44 4.73
C LYS A 223 -0.64 11.62 3.97
N VAL A 224 -1.50 12.28 3.19
CA VAL A 224 -2.51 11.60 2.36
C VAL A 224 -1.84 10.78 1.27
N ALA A 225 -0.80 11.32 0.61
CA ALA A 225 -0.02 10.58 -0.36
C ALA A 225 0.65 9.34 0.26
N LEU A 226 1.12 9.45 1.51
CA LEU A 226 1.69 8.32 2.25
C LEU A 226 0.64 7.25 2.53
N GLN A 227 -0.56 7.64 2.96
CA GLN A 227 -1.67 6.71 3.16
C GLN A 227 -2.08 6.02 1.86
N ALA A 228 -2.27 6.78 0.78
CA ALA A 228 -2.65 6.22 -0.52
C ALA A 228 -1.61 5.21 -1.03
N ASN A 229 -0.32 5.57 -0.96
CA ASN A 229 0.75 4.64 -1.31
C ASN A 229 0.80 3.42 -0.36
N ALA A 230 0.53 3.58 0.94
CA ALA A 230 0.46 2.45 1.86
C ALA A 230 -0.64 1.46 1.44
N TYR A 231 -1.84 1.94 1.10
CA TYR A 231 -2.92 1.08 0.60
C TYR A 231 -2.62 0.45 -0.77
N TRP A 232 -1.82 1.09 -1.62
CA TRP A 232 -1.40 0.53 -2.91
C TRP A 232 -0.21 -0.43 -2.82
N PHE A 233 0.64 -0.27 -1.80
CA PHE A 233 1.86 -1.06 -1.59
C PHE A 233 2.00 -1.52 -0.13
N PRO A 234 1.03 -2.26 0.44
CA PRO A 234 0.95 -2.52 1.87
C PRO A 234 2.23 -3.15 2.43
N ASP A 235 2.73 -4.22 1.80
CA ASP A 235 3.95 -4.91 2.23
C ASP A 235 5.19 -4.00 2.28
N THR A 236 5.26 -3.05 1.34
CA THR A 236 6.38 -2.09 1.27
C THR A 236 6.38 -1.18 2.49
N TYR A 237 5.23 -0.58 2.80
CA TYR A 237 5.14 0.38 3.90
C TYR A 237 5.18 -0.28 5.27
N LEU A 238 4.66 -1.51 5.41
CA LEU A 238 4.89 -2.34 6.60
C LEU A 238 6.39 -2.64 6.80
N THR A 239 7.11 -2.93 5.73
CA THR A 239 8.56 -3.18 5.78
C THR A 239 9.34 -1.91 6.13
N ILE A 240 8.98 -0.76 5.56
CA ILE A 240 9.59 0.54 5.90
C ILE A 240 9.34 0.88 7.38
N ALA A 241 8.12 0.65 7.90
CA ALA A 241 7.84 0.88 9.31
C ALA A 241 8.70 0.01 10.23
N LYS A 242 8.85 -1.28 9.90
CA LYS A 242 9.76 -2.17 10.63
C LYS A 242 11.21 -1.70 10.55
N TYR A 243 11.68 -1.21 9.40
CA TYR A 243 13.02 -0.64 9.27
C TYR A 243 13.23 0.57 10.19
N LEU A 244 12.30 1.51 10.21
CA LEU A 244 12.40 2.70 11.05
C LEU A 244 12.44 2.32 12.53
N GLU A 245 11.61 1.36 12.96
CA GLU A 245 11.64 0.84 14.32
C GLU A 245 13.00 0.24 14.68
N LEU A 246 13.60 -0.57 13.78
CA LEU A 246 14.95 -1.13 13.97
C LEU A 246 16.04 -0.03 14.07
N LYS A 247 15.84 1.11 13.42
CA LYS A 247 16.73 2.29 13.52
C LYS A 247 16.36 3.22 14.68
N GLY A 248 15.45 2.83 15.57
CA GLY A 248 15.05 3.60 16.75
C GLY A 248 14.15 4.79 16.47
N SER A 249 13.54 4.85 15.27
CA SER A 249 12.60 5.89 14.85
C SER A 249 11.18 5.34 14.80
N ALA A 250 10.21 6.10 15.33
CA ALA A 250 8.81 5.71 15.21
C ALA A 250 8.25 6.18 13.86
N PHE A 251 7.53 5.30 13.15
CA PHE A 251 6.98 5.59 11.82
C PHE A 251 6.10 6.84 11.83
N ASP A 252 5.22 6.96 12.83
CA ASP A 252 4.28 8.08 13.01
C ASP A 252 4.93 9.42 13.38
N LYS A 253 6.19 9.39 13.81
CA LYS A 253 7.00 10.57 14.10
C LYS A 253 7.96 10.93 12.96
N THR A 254 8.11 10.04 11.98
CA THR A 254 8.96 10.27 10.81
C THR A 254 8.18 11.09 9.80
N ASP A 255 8.84 12.06 9.17
CA ASP A 255 8.18 12.98 8.26
C ASP A 255 7.69 12.23 7.00
N SER A 256 6.42 12.42 6.61
CA SER A 256 5.84 11.72 5.46
C SER A 256 6.57 12.06 4.14
N LYS A 257 7.12 13.27 4.01
CA LYS A 257 7.94 13.68 2.87
C LYS A 257 9.23 12.88 2.80
N GLU A 258 9.82 12.55 3.95
CA GLU A 258 11.02 11.70 4.01
C GLU A 258 10.70 10.27 3.61
N ILE A 259 9.64 9.67 4.20
CA ILE A 259 9.23 8.29 3.90
C ILE A 259 8.86 8.13 2.42
N LEU A 260 8.17 9.10 1.83
CA LEU A 260 7.82 9.08 0.39
C LEU A 260 9.02 9.38 -0.51
N GLY A 261 10.12 9.85 0.05
CA GLY A 261 11.32 10.25 -0.67
C GLY A 261 12.07 9.07 -1.29
N LYS A 262 13.04 9.42 -2.13
CA LYS A 262 13.85 8.47 -2.90
C LYS A 262 14.52 7.40 -2.04
N ASN A 263 14.98 7.76 -0.84
CA ASN A 263 15.74 6.85 0.01
C ASN A 263 14.92 5.69 0.61
N PHE A 264 13.60 5.82 0.62
CA PHE A 264 12.69 4.84 1.22
C PHE A 264 11.74 4.25 0.20
N SER A 265 11.08 5.10 -0.58
CA SER A 265 9.96 4.70 -1.44
C SER A 265 10.32 4.52 -2.91
N SER A 266 11.54 4.79 -3.36
CA SER A 266 11.96 4.41 -4.72
C SER A 266 12.37 2.93 -4.77
N ALA A 267 12.45 2.32 -5.95
CA ALA A 267 12.94 0.95 -6.09
C ALA A 267 14.32 0.74 -5.44
N SER A 268 15.28 1.62 -5.74
CA SER A 268 16.62 1.53 -5.16
C SER A 268 16.66 1.86 -3.66
N GLY A 269 15.82 2.79 -3.18
CA GLY A 269 15.69 3.09 -1.75
C GLY A 269 15.10 1.92 -0.97
N TYR A 270 13.97 1.40 -1.45
CA TYR A 270 13.27 0.28 -0.82
C TYR A 270 14.11 -1.00 -0.82
N SER A 271 14.90 -1.26 -1.87
CA SER A 271 15.85 -2.39 -1.87
C SER A 271 16.83 -2.34 -0.69
N LYS A 272 17.37 -1.16 -0.38
CA LYS A 272 18.28 -0.98 0.78
C LYS A 272 17.57 -1.15 2.11
N VAL A 273 16.32 -0.69 2.20
CA VAL A 273 15.46 -0.93 3.37
C VAL A 273 15.25 -2.43 3.57
N LEU A 274 14.95 -3.17 2.50
CA LEU A 274 14.75 -4.62 2.54
C LEU A 274 15.99 -5.39 3.02
N GLU A 275 17.18 -5.03 2.53
CA GLU A 275 18.45 -5.64 2.92
C GLU A 275 18.72 -5.54 4.43
N GLU A 276 18.23 -4.47 5.07
CA GLU A 276 18.42 -4.20 6.50
C GLU A 276 17.31 -4.81 7.38
N VAL A 277 16.16 -5.16 6.81
CA VAL A 277 15.01 -5.75 7.53
C VAL A 277 14.97 -7.27 7.44
N GLN A 278 15.48 -7.84 6.35
CA GLN A 278 15.66 -9.28 6.22
C GLN A 278 16.92 -9.72 7.00
N PRO A 279 16.93 -10.90 7.65
CA PRO A 279 18.15 -11.38 8.29
C PRO A 279 19.22 -11.57 7.21
N SER A 280 20.32 -10.81 7.32
CA SER A 280 21.53 -11.07 6.57
C SER A 280 22.10 -12.41 7.04
N ASP A 281 21.77 -13.49 6.35
CA ASP A 281 22.51 -14.75 6.49
C ASP A 281 23.47 -14.85 5.30
N PRO A 282 24.76 -14.50 5.47
CA PRO A 282 25.77 -14.75 4.46
C PRO A 282 26.13 -16.24 4.51
N ARG A 283 25.24 -17.10 4.01
CA ARG A 283 25.60 -18.49 3.68
C ARG A 283 25.96 -18.57 2.20
N GLY A 284 27.26 -18.72 1.98
CA GLY A 284 27.90 -18.61 0.69
C GLY A 284 27.42 -19.60 -0.36
N GLY A 285 27.44 -19.13 -1.60
CA GLY A 285 27.47 -19.94 -2.82
C GLY A 285 28.70 -19.53 -3.61
N SER A 286 29.72 -20.39 -3.52
CA SER A 286 31.00 -20.31 -4.22
C SER A 286 30.84 -20.17 -5.74
N CYS A 287 31.78 -19.48 -6.39
CA CYS A 287 32.06 -19.72 -7.80
C CYS A 287 32.37 -21.21 -8.03
N GLY A 288 31.79 -21.80 -9.08
CA GLY A 288 32.07 -23.15 -9.59
C GLY A 288 30.76 -23.91 -9.88
N VAL A 289 30.43 -24.33 -11.10
CA VAL A 289 31.09 -24.32 -12.42
C VAL A 289 30.15 -23.71 -13.46
#